data_AF-A0A9D8ZH81-F1
#
_entry.id   AF-A0A9D8ZH81-F1
#
_cell.length_a   1.000
_cell.length_b   1.000
_cell.length_c   1.000
_cell.angle_alpha   90.00
_cell.angle_beta   90.00
_cell.angle_gamma   90.00
#
_symmetry.space_group_name_H-M   'P 1'
#
loop_
_entity.id
_entity.type
_entity.pdbx_description
1 polymer ?
#
loop_
_entity_poly.entity_id
_entity_poly.type
_entity_poly.pdbx_seq_one_letter_code
_entity_poly.pdbx_strand_id
1 'polypeptide(L)'
;MASKIEVKDLLEAGVHFGHLTRKWNPNMAPYIYMERNGIHVINLYKTAAKLEEANEALKKIAASGRKILFVATKKQAKDIVADKVSKVNMPYITERWPGGMLTNFVTIRKAVKKMAAIDRMKKDGTFNTLSKKERLQVDRLRAKLEKNLGSIADMTRLPGALFIVDTMREHIAVKEAQKLNIPIFAMVDTNSDPRDVDFAIPSNDDAGKSIEIILEHVTKAVAEGLEERKNDKGSGKDKEDDTTDAVEETPKKKEKAAEEKPAKKAEAAATKEEKPAEEKPAKKEAEAKPEDLTKIEGIGPKAAEALVANGLSTYAALADTDAEKIKEILTEASSTLAHLDPTSWPKQAKMAAEGNWDELKEWQDSVKGGVE
;
A
#
# COMPACT_ATOMS: atom_id res chain seq x y z
N MET A 1 3.45 -20.91 34.55
CA MET A 1 4.78 -21.36 34.09
C MET A 1 4.65 -21.72 32.63
N ALA A 2 5.45 -21.12 31.76
CA ALA A 2 5.42 -21.40 30.32
C ALA A 2 5.51 -22.91 30.09
N SER A 3 4.69 -23.44 29.19
CA SER A 3 4.83 -24.83 28.73
C SER A 3 6.25 -25.01 28.22
N LYS A 4 7.03 -25.80 28.95
CA LYS A 4 8.41 -26.12 28.62
C LYS A 4 8.43 -26.64 27.18
N ILE A 5 9.23 -26.01 26.32
CA ILE A 5 9.34 -26.42 24.93
C ILE A 5 10.05 -27.77 24.91
N GLU A 6 9.32 -28.84 24.58
CA GLU A 6 9.91 -30.17 24.48
C GLU A 6 10.48 -30.38 23.09
N VAL A 7 11.77 -30.72 23.04
CA VAL A 7 12.47 -31.02 21.77
C VAL A 7 11.80 -32.18 21.03
N LYS A 8 11.17 -33.10 21.77
CA LYS A 8 10.44 -34.24 21.20
C LYS A 8 9.26 -33.77 20.33
N ASP A 9 8.47 -32.81 20.81
CA ASP A 9 7.32 -32.30 20.06
C ASP A 9 7.76 -31.57 18.79
N LEU A 10 8.86 -30.80 18.87
CA LEU A 10 9.47 -30.14 17.70
C LEU A 10 10.00 -31.16 16.68
N LEU A 11 10.52 -32.29 17.15
CA LEU A 11 10.99 -33.37 16.30
C LEU A 11 9.83 -34.04 15.57
N GLU A 12 8.76 -34.40 16.28
CA GLU A 12 7.55 -35.03 15.73
C GLU A 12 6.81 -34.12 14.73
N ALA A 13 6.82 -32.81 14.98
CA ALA A 13 6.25 -31.80 14.07
C ALA A 13 7.11 -31.53 12.82
N GLY A 14 8.33 -32.05 12.75
CA GLY A 14 9.22 -31.90 11.59
C GLY A 14 9.92 -30.54 11.50
N VAL A 15 10.12 -29.86 12.63
CA VAL A 15 10.77 -28.53 12.70
C VAL A 15 12.25 -28.58 12.30
N HIS A 16 12.88 -29.75 12.47
CA HIS A 16 14.30 -29.98 12.22
C HIS A 16 14.69 -30.09 10.74
N PHE A 17 13.72 -30.24 9.82
CA PHE A 17 14.02 -30.33 8.40
C PHE A 17 14.32 -28.95 7.83
N GLY A 18 15.49 -28.78 7.22
CA GLY A 18 15.80 -27.61 6.42
C GLY A 18 15.67 -27.88 4.91
N HIS A 19 16.32 -27.03 4.13
CA HIS A 19 16.39 -27.12 2.68
C HIS A 19 17.56 -27.98 2.18
N LEU A 20 17.58 -28.19 0.86
CA LEU A 20 18.68 -28.81 0.13
C LEU A 20 19.99 -28.06 0.33
N THR A 21 21.11 -28.79 0.39
CA THR A 21 22.44 -28.21 0.67
C THR A 21 22.95 -27.23 -0.37
N ARG A 22 22.45 -27.30 -1.60
CA ARG A 22 22.74 -26.30 -2.64
C ARG A 22 22.03 -24.95 -2.46
N LYS A 23 21.00 -24.87 -1.60
CA LYS A 23 20.15 -23.67 -1.40
C LYS A 23 20.44 -22.95 -0.09
N TRP A 24 21.36 -23.45 0.72
CA TRP A 24 21.59 -22.93 2.05
C TRP A 24 22.32 -21.58 2.04
N ASN A 25 22.12 -20.83 3.11
CA ASN A 25 22.85 -19.61 3.42
C ASN A 25 23.98 -19.94 4.40
N PRO A 26 25.26 -19.61 4.09
CA PRO A 26 26.38 -19.86 4.99
C PRO A 26 26.22 -19.27 6.40
N ASN A 27 25.47 -18.17 6.55
CA ASN A 27 25.22 -17.55 7.85
C ASN A 27 24.33 -18.41 8.77
N MET A 28 23.63 -19.41 8.21
CA MET A 28 22.88 -20.41 8.99
C MET A 28 23.76 -21.55 9.53
N ALA A 29 25.06 -21.59 9.21
CA ALA A 29 25.98 -22.61 9.71
C ALA A 29 25.92 -22.83 11.24
N PRO A 30 25.81 -21.78 12.08
CA PRO A 30 25.69 -21.97 13.53
C PRO A 30 24.41 -22.72 13.93
N TYR A 31 23.34 -22.68 13.14
CA TYR A 31 22.05 -23.27 13.49
C TYR A 31 21.83 -24.67 12.88
N ILE A 32 22.68 -25.08 11.94
CA ILE A 32 22.63 -26.40 11.31
C ILE A 32 23.38 -27.41 12.18
N TYR A 33 22.76 -28.56 12.41
CA TYR A 33 23.34 -29.68 13.15
C TYR A 33 24.17 -30.59 12.25
N MET A 34 23.56 -31.07 11.16
CA MET A 34 24.23 -31.97 10.20
C MET A 34 23.51 -31.94 8.84
N GLU A 35 24.06 -32.63 7.86
CA GLU A 35 23.42 -32.93 6.58
C GLU A 35 23.04 -34.42 6.53
N ARG A 36 21.85 -34.73 6.04
CA ARG A 36 21.41 -36.12 5.77
C ARG A 36 20.68 -36.18 4.44
N ASN A 37 21.11 -37.07 3.55
CA ASN A 37 20.51 -37.28 2.23
C ASN A 37 20.38 -35.97 1.40
N GLY A 38 21.37 -35.07 1.48
CA GLY A 38 21.35 -33.79 0.76
C GLY A 38 20.44 -32.72 1.35
N ILE A 39 19.88 -32.94 2.55
CA ILE A 39 19.02 -32.00 3.28
C ILE A 39 19.72 -31.60 4.58
N HIS A 40 19.72 -30.29 4.88
CA HIS A 40 20.21 -29.81 6.16
C HIS A 40 19.24 -30.13 7.30
N VAL A 41 19.79 -30.53 8.45
CA VAL A 41 19.06 -30.75 9.69
C VAL A 41 19.36 -29.61 10.65
N ILE A 42 18.33 -28.89 11.08
CA ILE A 42 18.42 -27.77 12.01
C ILE A 42 18.59 -28.31 13.44
N ASN A 43 19.41 -27.63 14.24
CA ASN A 43 19.62 -28.00 15.63
C ASN A 43 18.44 -27.57 16.52
N LEU A 44 17.60 -28.52 16.90
CA LEU A 44 16.41 -28.27 17.73
C LEU A 44 16.71 -27.72 19.13
N TYR A 45 17.88 -27.99 19.72
CA TYR A 45 18.25 -27.39 21.00
C TYR A 45 18.45 -25.87 20.85
N LYS A 46 19.04 -25.44 19.72
CA LYS A 46 19.17 -24.02 19.39
C LYS A 46 17.82 -23.40 19.06
N THR A 47 16.95 -24.13 18.36
CA THR A 47 15.56 -23.72 18.11
C THR A 47 14.81 -23.49 19.42
N ALA A 48 14.86 -24.43 20.37
CA ALA A 48 14.16 -24.32 21.65
C ALA A 48 14.66 -23.11 22.46
N ALA A 49 15.98 -22.91 22.55
CA ALA A 49 16.56 -21.76 23.25
C ALA A 49 16.17 -20.42 22.60
N LYS A 50 16.23 -20.33 21.26
CA LYS A 50 15.86 -19.11 20.53
C LYS A 50 14.36 -18.83 20.55
N LEU A 51 13.54 -19.88 20.56
CA LEU A 51 12.10 -19.77 20.70
C LEU A 51 11.71 -19.27 22.09
N GLU A 52 12.40 -19.72 23.15
CA GLU A 52 12.21 -19.21 24.51
C GLU A 52 12.58 -17.73 24.63
N GLU A 53 13.75 -17.34 24.12
CA GLU A 53 14.20 -15.93 24.05
C GLU A 53 13.19 -15.04 23.29
N ALA A 54 12.71 -15.51 22.14
CA ALA A 54 11.70 -14.82 21.36
C ALA A 54 10.36 -14.69 22.12
N ASN A 55 9.90 -15.77 22.76
CA ASN A 55 8.65 -15.79 23.52
C ASN A 55 8.68 -14.83 24.71
N GLU A 56 9.79 -14.75 25.44
CA GLU A 56 9.94 -13.79 26.54
C GLU A 56 9.84 -12.34 26.06
N ALA A 57 10.49 -12.01 24.95
CA ALA A 57 10.44 -10.67 24.37
C ALA A 57 9.04 -10.34 23.82
N LEU A 58 8.40 -11.27 23.11
CA LEU A 58 7.03 -11.11 22.61
C LEU A 58 6.02 -10.93 23.74
N LYS A 59 6.17 -11.67 24.84
CA LYS A 59 5.36 -11.56 26.04
C LYS A 59 5.46 -10.16 26.65
N LYS A 60 6.66 -9.61 26.80
CA LYS A 60 6.89 -8.22 27.28
C LYS A 60 6.25 -7.19 26.35
N ILE A 61 6.34 -7.37 25.03
CA ILE A 61 5.74 -6.47 24.04
C ILE A 61 4.20 -6.53 24.14
N ALA A 62 3.62 -7.72 24.27
CA ALA A 62 2.18 -7.89 24.44
C ALA A 62 1.69 -7.26 25.76
N ALA A 63 2.44 -7.45 26.85
CA ALA A 63 2.15 -6.84 28.16
C ALA A 63 2.15 -5.30 28.11
N SER A 64 3.07 -4.70 27.35
CA SER A 64 3.09 -3.23 27.11
C SER A 64 1.85 -2.70 26.35
N GLY A 65 1.05 -3.58 25.75
CA GLY A 65 -0.13 -3.22 24.98
C GLY A 65 0.16 -2.75 23.56
N ARG A 66 1.38 -2.97 23.05
CA ARG A 66 1.70 -2.81 21.63
C ARG A 66 1.20 -4.05 20.87
N LYS A 67 0.76 -3.84 19.63
CA LYS A 67 0.27 -4.93 18.77
C LYS A 67 1.42 -5.60 18.05
N ILE A 68 1.38 -6.91 17.92
CA ILE A 68 2.35 -7.71 17.15
C ILE A 68 1.66 -8.07 15.83
N LEU A 69 2.30 -7.73 14.70
CA LEU A 69 1.74 -8.03 13.38
C LEU A 69 2.39 -9.30 12.82
N PHE A 70 1.57 -10.31 12.58
CA PHE A 70 2.01 -11.59 12.01
C PHE A 70 1.97 -11.53 10.48
N VAL A 71 3.00 -12.03 9.80
CA VAL A 71 3.13 -11.94 8.34
C VAL A 71 3.48 -13.30 7.76
N ALA A 72 2.64 -13.81 6.86
CA ALA A 72 2.88 -15.09 6.18
C ALA A 72 2.10 -15.20 4.87
N THR A 73 2.71 -15.01 3.70
CA THR A 73 2.01 -15.19 2.40
C THR A 73 2.10 -16.60 1.83
N LYS A 74 2.85 -17.49 2.50
CA LYS A 74 3.09 -18.87 2.09
C LYS A 74 1.83 -19.72 2.25
N LYS A 75 1.49 -20.52 1.23
CA LYS A 75 0.22 -21.28 1.16
C LYS A 75 0.01 -22.16 2.40
N GLN A 76 1.08 -22.81 2.87
CA GLN A 76 1.08 -23.70 4.03
C GLN A 76 0.85 -22.96 5.36
N ALA A 77 1.13 -21.66 5.41
CA ALA A 77 1.04 -20.85 6.61
C ALA A 77 -0.25 -20.01 6.68
N LYS A 78 -0.93 -19.76 5.56
CA LYS A 78 -2.06 -18.81 5.49
C LYS A 78 -3.16 -19.11 6.50
N ASP A 79 -3.70 -20.33 6.43
CA ASP A 79 -4.86 -20.72 7.24
C ASP A 79 -4.44 -20.90 8.71
N ILE A 80 -3.24 -21.46 8.94
CA ILE A 80 -2.68 -21.68 10.28
C ILE A 80 -2.49 -20.35 11.03
N VAL A 81 -1.90 -19.35 10.37
CA VAL A 81 -1.69 -18.01 10.93
C VAL A 81 -3.03 -17.33 11.17
N ALA A 82 -3.96 -17.38 10.21
CA ALA A 82 -5.28 -16.79 10.39
C ALA A 82 -6.01 -17.38 11.60
N ASP A 83 -6.01 -18.71 11.75
CA ASP A 83 -6.75 -19.41 12.80
C ASP A 83 -6.13 -19.24 14.19
N LYS A 84 -4.80 -19.33 14.33
CA LYS A 84 -4.12 -19.23 15.63
C LYS A 84 -4.02 -17.78 16.10
N VAL A 85 -3.75 -16.83 15.20
CA VAL A 85 -3.54 -15.42 15.56
C VAL A 85 -4.86 -14.68 15.80
N SER A 86 -5.92 -15.00 15.04
CA SER A 86 -7.25 -14.42 15.27
C SER A 86 -7.78 -14.71 16.68
N LYS A 87 -7.53 -15.91 17.22
CA LYS A 87 -7.89 -16.30 18.59
C LYS A 87 -7.26 -15.42 19.67
N VAL A 88 -6.07 -14.87 19.40
CA VAL A 88 -5.34 -13.97 20.33
C VAL A 88 -5.63 -12.49 20.04
N ASN A 89 -6.48 -12.18 19.07
CA ASN A 89 -6.86 -10.83 18.67
C ASN A 89 -5.65 -9.92 18.34
N MET A 90 -4.69 -10.50 17.61
CA MET A 90 -3.54 -9.81 17.04
C MET A 90 -3.71 -9.65 15.53
N PRO A 91 -3.17 -8.57 14.94
CA PRO A 91 -3.27 -8.36 13.50
C PRO A 91 -2.36 -9.32 12.73
N TYR A 92 -2.78 -9.74 11.53
CA TYR A 92 -2.03 -10.66 10.68
C TYR A 92 -2.20 -10.37 9.18
N ILE A 93 -1.20 -10.62 8.33
CA ILE A 93 -1.32 -10.52 6.87
C ILE A 93 -0.97 -11.86 6.26
N THR A 94 -1.96 -12.50 5.63
CA THR A 94 -1.82 -13.84 5.03
C THR A 94 -1.82 -13.85 3.51
N GLU A 95 -2.32 -12.78 2.87
CA GLU A 95 -2.50 -12.78 1.42
C GLU A 95 -1.30 -12.22 0.67
N ARG A 96 -1.22 -10.89 0.60
CA ARG A 96 -0.14 -10.19 -0.09
C ARG A 96 0.31 -9.06 0.79
N TRP A 97 1.63 -8.94 0.98
CA TRP A 97 2.24 -7.76 1.57
C TRP A 97 2.31 -6.63 0.53
N PRO A 98 1.51 -5.55 0.65
CA PRO A 98 1.68 -4.39 -0.21
C PRO A 98 2.97 -3.67 0.18
N GLY A 99 3.80 -3.28 -0.80
CA GLY A 99 4.93 -2.40 -0.50
C GLY A 99 4.46 -1.07 0.05
N GLY A 100 5.15 -0.56 1.06
CA GLY A 100 4.75 0.63 1.81
C GLY A 100 3.79 0.35 2.96
N MET A 101 3.60 -0.92 3.35
CA MET A 101 2.66 -1.31 4.41
C MET A 101 2.97 -0.61 5.74
N LEU A 102 4.26 -0.53 6.09
CA LEU A 102 4.74 0.10 7.32
C LEU A 102 5.30 1.49 7.02
N THR A 103 6.12 1.61 5.98
CA THR A 103 6.80 2.87 5.63
C THR A 103 5.86 3.95 5.12
N ASN A 104 4.73 3.58 4.49
CA ASN A 104 3.68 4.49 4.04
C ASN A 104 2.34 4.20 4.74
N PHE A 105 2.40 3.99 6.06
CA PHE A 105 1.24 3.58 6.87
C PHE A 105 0.05 4.56 6.78
N VAL A 106 0.30 5.86 6.57
CA VAL A 106 -0.76 6.86 6.39
C VAL A 106 -1.64 6.54 5.18
N THR A 107 -1.03 6.13 4.07
CA THR A 107 -1.76 5.77 2.84
C THR A 107 -2.52 4.46 3.00
N ILE A 108 -1.91 3.47 3.67
CA ILE A 108 -2.60 2.21 4.00
C ILE A 108 -3.81 2.46 4.89
N ARG A 109 -3.68 3.34 5.89
CA ARG A 109 -4.80 3.73 6.76
C ARG A 109 -5.94 4.39 5.98
N LYS A 110 -5.65 5.16 4.92
CA LYS A 110 -6.68 5.69 4.02
C LYS A 110 -7.44 4.56 3.32
N ALA A 111 -6.77 3.49 2.90
CA ALA A 111 -7.42 2.32 2.30
C ALA A 111 -8.31 1.57 3.30
N VAL A 112 -7.85 1.40 4.55
CA VAL A 112 -8.65 0.84 5.65
C VAL A 112 -9.86 1.73 5.96
N LYS A 113 -9.69 3.06 6.01
CA LYS A 113 -10.80 4.01 6.21
C LYS A 113 -11.83 3.93 5.07
N LYS A 114 -11.39 3.71 3.83
CA LYS A 114 -12.28 3.48 2.68
C LYS A 114 -13.12 2.22 2.86
N MET A 115 -12.54 1.14 3.41
CA MET A 115 -13.27 -0.08 3.74
C MET A 115 -14.39 0.19 4.75
N ALA A 116 -14.08 0.88 5.85
CA ALA A 116 -15.06 1.27 6.86
C ALA A 116 -16.14 2.23 6.33
N ALA A 117 -15.79 3.14 5.42
CA ALA A 117 -16.75 4.03 4.76
C ALA A 117 -17.76 3.25 3.89
N ILE A 118 -17.31 2.20 3.20
CA ILE A 118 -18.20 1.32 2.42
C ILE A 118 -19.15 0.57 3.36
N ASP A 119 -18.66 0.07 4.50
CA ASP A 119 -19.51 -0.60 5.48
C ASP A 119 -20.56 0.34 6.09
N ARG A 120 -20.20 1.60 6.30
CA ARG A 120 -21.15 2.64 6.72
C ARG A 120 -22.21 2.92 5.66
N MET A 121 -21.80 3.10 4.40
CA MET A 121 -22.71 3.31 3.27
C MET A 121 -23.72 2.16 3.09
N LYS A 122 -23.29 0.91 3.38
CA LYS A 122 -24.17 -0.26 3.39
C LYS A 122 -25.20 -0.21 4.51
N LYS A 123 -24.80 0.23 5.71
CA LYS A 123 -25.71 0.39 6.86
C LYS A 123 -26.69 1.55 6.69
N ASP A 124 -26.22 2.67 6.14
CA ASP A 124 -27.00 3.89 5.96
C ASP A 124 -27.98 3.81 4.77
N GLY A 125 -27.91 2.74 3.97
CA GLY A 125 -28.81 2.51 2.83
C GLY A 125 -28.48 3.28 1.55
N THR A 126 -27.52 4.21 1.58
CA THR A 126 -27.00 4.93 0.40
C THR A 126 -26.41 3.98 -0.64
N PHE A 127 -25.96 2.80 -0.22
CA PHE A 127 -25.51 1.76 -1.14
C PHE A 127 -26.60 1.31 -2.13
N ASN A 128 -27.87 1.43 -1.76
CA ASN A 128 -28.99 1.02 -2.60
C ASN A 128 -29.37 2.07 -3.66
N THR A 129 -28.91 3.31 -3.53
CA THR A 129 -29.15 4.38 -4.53
C THR A 129 -28.19 4.28 -5.72
N LEU A 130 -27.09 3.52 -5.56
CA LEU A 130 -26.11 3.28 -6.63
C LEU A 130 -26.67 2.36 -7.71
N SER A 131 -26.21 2.56 -8.94
CA SER A 131 -26.53 1.69 -10.07
C SER A 131 -25.99 0.27 -9.82
N LYS A 132 -26.59 -0.74 -10.46
CA LYS A 132 -26.16 -2.15 -10.33
C LYS A 132 -24.66 -2.34 -10.64
N LYS A 133 -24.13 -1.59 -11.61
CA LYS A 133 -22.71 -1.66 -12.01
C LYS A 133 -21.81 -1.09 -10.92
N GLU A 134 -22.14 0.07 -10.37
CA GLU A 134 -21.38 0.71 -9.29
C GLU A 134 -21.43 -0.12 -8.01
N ARG A 135 -22.60 -0.67 -7.68
CA ARG A 135 -22.77 -1.57 -6.54
C ARG A 135 -21.83 -2.76 -6.60
N LEU A 136 -21.77 -3.43 -7.76
CA LEU A 136 -20.87 -4.55 -8.00
C LEU A 136 -19.39 -4.14 -7.88
N GLN A 137 -19.02 -2.96 -8.37
CA GLN A 137 -17.64 -2.46 -8.25
C GLN A 137 -17.26 -2.19 -6.80
N VAL A 138 -18.16 -1.56 -6.03
CA VAL A 138 -17.95 -1.28 -4.60
C VAL A 138 -17.89 -2.57 -3.80
N ASP A 139 -18.73 -3.57 -4.10
CA ASP A 139 -18.68 -4.89 -3.46
C ASP A 139 -17.35 -5.62 -3.73
N ARG A 140 -16.90 -5.64 -4.99
CA ARG A 140 -15.60 -6.23 -5.36
C ARG A 140 -14.45 -5.52 -4.65
N LEU A 141 -14.50 -4.19 -4.57
CA LEU A 141 -13.49 -3.41 -3.85
C LEU A 141 -13.50 -3.73 -2.36
N ARG A 142 -14.68 -3.80 -1.74
CA ARG A 142 -14.84 -4.13 -0.32
C ARG A 142 -14.33 -5.52 0.01
N ALA A 143 -14.67 -6.52 -0.81
CA ALA A 143 -14.20 -7.90 -0.65
C ALA A 143 -12.67 -7.98 -0.83
N LYS A 144 -12.11 -7.24 -1.79
CA LYS A 144 -10.65 -7.17 -1.98
C LYS A 144 -9.95 -6.49 -0.80
N LEU A 145 -10.53 -5.45 -0.23
CA LEU A 145 -9.98 -4.77 0.95
C LEU A 145 -10.08 -5.66 2.19
N GLU A 146 -11.20 -6.37 2.42
CA GLU A 146 -11.35 -7.31 3.53
C GLU A 146 -10.27 -8.38 3.49
N LYS A 147 -10.12 -8.99 2.32
CA LYS A 147 -9.23 -10.13 2.15
C LYS A 147 -7.77 -9.76 2.42
N ASN A 148 -7.36 -8.53 2.09
CA ASN A 148 -5.97 -8.11 2.23
C ASN A 148 -5.68 -7.36 3.54
N LEU A 149 -6.64 -6.58 4.05
CA LEU A 149 -6.44 -5.61 5.13
C LEU A 149 -7.48 -5.72 6.26
N GLY A 150 -8.37 -6.73 6.25
CA GLY A 150 -9.42 -6.87 7.26
C GLY A 150 -8.89 -6.99 8.68
N SER A 151 -7.84 -7.79 8.86
CA SER A 151 -7.16 -8.04 10.15
C SER A 151 -6.44 -6.83 10.74
N ILE A 152 -6.10 -5.82 9.94
CA ILE A 152 -5.44 -4.59 10.38
C ILE A 152 -6.43 -3.43 10.52
N ALA A 153 -7.73 -3.68 10.37
CA ALA A 153 -8.76 -2.64 10.39
C ALA A 153 -8.73 -1.81 11.68
N ASP A 154 -8.46 -2.49 12.81
CA ASP A 154 -8.43 -1.89 14.13
C ASP A 154 -7.07 -1.26 14.49
N MET A 155 -6.08 -1.31 13.59
CA MET A 155 -4.76 -0.75 13.85
C MET A 155 -4.73 0.76 13.60
N THR A 156 -4.60 1.53 14.68
CA THR A 156 -4.46 2.99 14.63
C THR A 156 -3.01 3.46 14.56
N ARG A 157 -2.06 2.65 15.04
CA ARG A 157 -0.63 2.95 15.12
C ARG A 157 0.19 1.81 14.53
N LEU A 158 1.47 2.09 14.25
CA LEU A 158 2.42 1.08 13.79
C LEU A 158 2.53 -0.08 14.81
N PRO A 159 2.77 -1.32 14.36
CA PRO A 159 2.96 -2.44 15.25
C PRO A 159 4.22 -2.26 16.11
N GLY A 160 4.22 -2.89 17.28
CA GLY A 160 5.36 -2.89 18.18
C GLY A 160 6.45 -3.89 17.81
N ALA A 161 6.08 -4.94 17.09
CA ALA A 161 6.96 -5.96 16.56
C ALA A 161 6.29 -6.66 15.37
N LEU A 162 7.09 -7.32 14.55
CA LEU A 162 6.64 -8.23 13.51
C LEU A 162 7.00 -9.67 13.85
N PHE A 163 6.11 -10.58 13.52
CA PHE A 163 6.41 -12.01 13.48
C PHE A 163 6.27 -12.50 12.03
N ILE A 164 7.37 -12.93 11.41
CA ILE A 164 7.43 -13.28 9.99
C ILE A 164 7.65 -14.78 9.82
N VAL A 165 6.83 -15.42 8.96
CA VAL A 165 7.06 -16.79 8.49
C VAL A 165 7.71 -16.71 7.11
N ASP A 166 8.94 -17.22 6.99
CA ASP A 166 9.77 -17.18 5.77
C ASP A 166 10.24 -15.76 5.39
N THR A 167 11.45 -15.41 5.85
CA THR A 167 12.06 -14.10 5.57
C THR A 167 12.47 -13.88 4.11
N MET A 168 12.76 -14.96 3.36
CA MET A 168 13.11 -14.83 1.95
C MET A 168 11.88 -14.40 1.13
N ARG A 169 10.73 -15.02 1.43
CA ARG A 169 9.47 -14.67 0.78
C ARG A 169 8.99 -13.28 1.19
N GLU A 170 9.11 -12.94 2.46
CA GLU A 170 8.67 -11.66 3.03
C GLU A 170 9.78 -10.60 3.16
N HIS A 171 10.78 -10.63 2.29
CA HIS A 171 11.92 -9.70 2.32
C HIS A 171 11.51 -8.21 2.28
N ILE A 172 10.36 -7.87 1.68
CA ILE A 172 9.84 -6.50 1.67
C ILE A 172 9.42 -6.08 3.09
N ALA A 173 8.73 -6.96 3.82
CA ALA A 173 8.32 -6.72 5.19
C ALA A 173 9.53 -6.52 6.10
N VAL A 174 10.56 -7.37 5.95
CA VAL A 174 11.83 -7.27 6.68
C VAL A 174 12.50 -5.91 6.43
N LYS A 175 12.67 -5.52 5.16
CA LYS A 175 13.30 -4.24 4.79
C LYS A 175 12.54 -3.02 5.30
N GLU A 176 11.21 -3.06 5.26
CA GLU A 176 10.39 -1.96 5.80
C GLU A 176 10.49 -1.86 7.32
N ALA A 177 10.53 -2.99 8.02
CA ALA A 177 10.66 -3.05 9.47
C ALA A 177 12.02 -2.53 9.95
N GLN A 178 13.10 -2.95 9.28
CA GLN A 178 14.46 -2.48 9.55
C GLN A 178 14.57 -0.95 9.40
N LYS A 179 13.97 -0.39 8.33
CA LYS A 179 13.96 1.07 8.09
C LYS A 179 13.24 1.87 9.18
N LEU A 180 12.27 1.26 9.85
CA LEU A 180 11.47 1.90 10.91
C LEU A 180 11.90 1.46 12.31
N ASN A 181 12.99 0.69 12.44
CA ASN A 181 13.48 0.14 13.71
C ASN A 181 12.40 -0.63 14.48
N ILE A 182 11.54 -1.37 13.76
CA ILE A 182 10.54 -2.25 14.36
C ILE A 182 11.21 -3.61 14.58
N PRO A 183 11.24 -4.13 15.84
CA PRO A 183 11.80 -5.44 16.13
C PRO A 183 11.17 -6.57 15.31
N ILE A 184 12.02 -7.42 14.75
CA ILE A 184 11.64 -8.51 13.85
C ILE A 184 11.89 -9.84 14.55
N PHE A 185 10.82 -10.62 14.67
CA PHE A 185 10.84 -12.01 15.08
C PHE A 185 10.53 -12.83 13.83
N ALA A 186 11.30 -13.88 13.56
CA ALA A 186 11.01 -14.68 12.37
C ALA A 186 11.37 -16.15 12.53
N MET A 187 10.59 -16.98 11.84
CA MET A 187 10.98 -18.35 11.50
C MET A 187 12.00 -18.29 10.36
N VAL A 188 13.17 -18.87 10.59
CA VAL A 188 14.31 -18.82 9.67
C VAL A 188 14.71 -20.25 9.29
N ASP A 189 14.51 -20.62 8.03
CA ASP A 189 15.04 -21.86 7.47
C ASP A 189 16.50 -21.63 6.99
N THR A 190 17.19 -22.72 6.72
CA THR A 190 18.59 -22.84 6.26
C THR A 190 18.95 -22.03 5.01
N ASN A 191 17.98 -21.59 4.20
CA ASN A 191 18.20 -20.73 3.02
C ASN A 191 18.16 -19.21 3.35
N SER A 192 17.64 -18.84 4.52
CA SER A 192 17.43 -17.46 4.96
C SER A 192 18.67 -16.91 5.69
N ASP A 193 18.85 -15.58 5.71
CA ASP A 193 19.92 -14.95 6.50
C ASP A 193 19.43 -14.62 7.92
N PRO A 194 20.00 -15.22 8.97
CA PRO A 194 19.55 -14.96 10.34
C PRO A 194 19.93 -13.57 10.86
N ARG A 195 20.81 -12.84 10.17
CA ARG A 195 21.28 -11.50 10.60
C ARG A 195 20.29 -10.38 10.27
N ASP A 196 19.37 -10.63 9.36
CA ASP A 196 18.34 -9.65 8.97
C ASP A 196 17.22 -9.53 10.02
N VAL A 197 17.23 -10.40 11.04
CA VAL A 197 16.18 -10.56 12.05
C VAL A 197 16.78 -10.38 13.44
N ASP A 198 16.08 -9.66 14.32
CA ASP A 198 16.54 -9.46 15.71
C ASP A 198 16.43 -10.74 16.54
N PHE A 199 15.30 -11.45 16.40
CA PHE A 199 15.02 -12.72 17.07
C PHE A 199 14.74 -13.82 16.04
N ALA A 200 15.82 -14.45 15.57
CA ALA A 200 15.74 -15.57 14.64
C ALA A 200 15.41 -16.88 15.37
N ILE A 201 14.33 -17.55 14.94
CA ILE A 201 13.93 -18.89 15.39
C ILE A 201 14.28 -19.87 14.27
N PRO A 202 15.37 -20.65 14.40
CA PRO A 202 15.76 -21.63 13.38
C PRO A 202 14.69 -22.73 13.28
N SER A 203 13.99 -22.82 12.16
CA SER A 203 12.87 -23.76 12.03
C SER A 203 12.48 -23.97 10.57
N ASN A 204 11.88 -25.13 10.28
CA ASN A 204 11.25 -25.40 9.00
C ASN A 204 10.03 -24.48 8.77
N ASP A 205 10.05 -23.70 7.68
CA ASP A 205 8.94 -22.82 7.27
C ASP A 205 8.11 -23.37 6.08
N ASP A 206 8.44 -24.56 5.56
CA ASP A 206 7.73 -25.24 4.47
C ASP A 206 6.63 -26.17 4.97
N ALA A 207 6.82 -26.80 6.13
CA ALA A 207 5.88 -27.77 6.70
C ALA A 207 4.81 -27.08 7.54
N GLY A 208 3.54 -27.30 7.21
CA GLY A 208 2.41 -26.76 7.97
C GLY A 208 2.44 -27.15 9.45
N LYS A 209 2.77 -28.41 9.78
CA LYS A 209 2.90 -28.87 11.18
C LYS A 209 3.99 -28.13 11.96
N SER A 210 5.12 -27.83 11.31
CA SER A 210 6.22 -27.05 11.91
C SER A 210 5.79 -25.60 12.18
N ILE A 211 5.14 -24.97 11.20
CA ILE A 211 4.59 -23.61 11.36
C ILE A 211 3.54 -23.59 12.49
N GLU A 212 2.68 -24.60 12.55
CA GLU A 212 1.65 -24.71 13.57
C GLU A 212 2.22 -24.79 14.98
N ILE A 213 3.18 -25.69 15.24
CA ILE A 213 3.74 -25.85 16.59
C ILE A 213 4.49 -24.61 17.05
N ILE A 214 5.27 -23.98 16.17
CA ILE A 214 6.00 -22.75 16.50
C ILE A 214 5.00 -21.62 16.79
N LEU A 215 3.99 -21.43 15.95
CA LEU A 215 2.95 -20.43 16.18
C LEU A 215 2.13 -20.71 17.44
N GLU A 216 1.91 -21.96 17.80
CA GLU A 216 1.21 -22.32 19.04
C GLU A 216 1.98 -21.85 20.27
N HIS A 217 3.29 -22.11 20.34
CA HIS A 217 4.13 -21.60 21.43
C HIS A 217 4.15 -20.06 21.46
N VAL A 218 4.30 -19.42 20.30
CA VAL A 218 4.35 -17.96 20.18
C VAL A 218 3.03 -17.31 20.58
N THR A 219 1.90 -17.80 20.04
CA THR A 219 0.57 -17.26 20.33
C THR A 219 0.18 -17.47 21.79
N LYS A 220 0.60 -18.59 22.40
CA LYS A 220 0.43 -18.82 23.84
C LYS A 220 1.22 -17.81 24.68
N ALA A 221 2.48 -17.56 24.35
CA ALA A 221 3.30 -16.55 25.04
C ALA A 221 2.70 -15.14 24.93
N VAL A 222 2.17 -14.79 23.75
CA VAL A 222 1.47 -13.52 23.52
C VAL A 222 0.16 -13.45 24.33
N ALA A 223 -0.60 -14.54 24.39
CA ALA A 223 -1.83 -14.61 25.18
C ALA A 223 -1.54 -14.43 26.68
N GLU A 224 -0.51 -15.09 27.21
CA GLU A 224 -0.06 -14.89 28.59
C GLU A 224 0.32 -13.42 28.86
N GLY A 225 1.06 -12.77 27.96
CA GLY A 225 1.39 -11.35 28.10
C GLY A 225 0.17 -10.42 28.05
N LEU A 226 -0.86 -10.78 27.27
CA LEU A 226 -2.13 -10.05 27.27
C LEU A 226 -2.94 -10.26 28.56
N GLU A 227 -2.89 -11.45 29.14
CA GLU A 227 -3.54 -11.76 30.42
C GLU A 227 -2.85 -11.03 31.58
N GLU A 228 -1.52 -11.01 31.62
CA GLU A 228 -0.75 -10.23 32.60
C GLU A 228 -1.16 -8.75 32.55
N ARG A 229 -1.25 -8.17 31.35
CA ARG A 229 -1.74 -6.80 31.18
C ARG A 229 -3.17 -6.59 31.67
N LYS A 230 -4.07 -7.55 31.46
CA LYS A 230 -5.45 -7.46 31.94
C LYS A 230 -5.49 -7.50 33.46
N ASN A 231 -4.66 -8.34 34.08
CA ASN A 231 -4.56 -8.47 35.53
C ASN A 231 -3.96 -7.19 36.15
N ASP A 232 -2.92 -6.61 35.54
CA ASP A 232 -2.31 -5.35 35.98
C ASP A 232 -3.27 -4.16 35.83
N LYS A 233 -4.14 -4.17 34.81
CA LYS A 233 -5.22 -3.18 34.66
C LYS A 233 -6.41 -3.43 35.59
N GLY A 234 -6.63 -4.68 35.99
CA GLY A 234 -7.70 -5.06 36.92
C GLY A 234 -7.37 -4.78 38.38
N SER A 235 -6.07 -4.81 38.75
CA SER A 235 -5.56 -4.39 40.07
C SER A 235 -5.39 -2.87 40.20
N GLY A 236 -5.39 -2.15 39.08
CA GLY A 236 -5.38 -0.68 39.01
C GLY A 236 -6.68 -0.09 38.47
N LYS A 237 -7.81 -0.30 39.16
CA LYS A 237 -8.93 0.65 39.05
C LYS A 237 -8.53 1.91 39.81
N ASP A 238 -7.75 2.75 39.14
CA ASP A 238 -7.65 4.21 39.29
C ASP A 238 -6.56 4.68 38.33
N LYS A 239 -6.99 4.90 37.09
CA LYS A 239 -6.46 5.87 36.11
C LYS A 239 -7.26 5.68 34.82
N GLU A 240 -8.44 6.28 34.80
CA GLU A 240 -8.87 6.98 33.59
C GLU A 240 -7.73 7.89 33.18
N ASP A 241 -7.29 7.76 31.93
CA ASP A 241 -6.50 8.80 31.27
C ASP A 241 -7.15 9.04 29.92
N ASP A 242 -8.30 9.70 30.01
CA ASP A 242 -8.69 10.72 29.05
C ASP A 242 -7.77 11.93 29.32
N THR A 243 -6.63 12.00 28.63
CA THR A 243 -5.85 13.24 28.55
C THR A 243 -6.00 13.82 27.16
N THR A 244 -7.07 14.59 27.03
CA THR A 244 -7.06 15.79 26.18
C THR A 244 -6.31 16.90 26.92
N ASP A 245 -5.43 17.57 26.17
CA ASP A 245 -4.95 18.95 26.32
C ASP A 245 -4.37 19.43 27.67
N ALA A 246 -3.04 19.60 27.69
CA ALA A 246 -2.39 20.80 28.24
C ALA A 246 -0.90 20.83 27.88
N VAL A 247 -0.53 21.59 26.84
CA VAL A 247 0.73 22.33 26.86
C VAL A 247 0.37 23.80 26.86
N GLU A 248 0.49 24.38 28.06
CA GLU A 248 0.23 25.76 28.39
C GLU A 248 1.37 26.65 27.86
N GLU A 249 0.99 27.68 27.11
CA GLU A 249 1.80 28.86 26.79
C GLU A 249 2.30 29.56 28.06
N THR A 250 3.48 30.17 27.98
CA THR A 250 3.84 31.35 28.79
C THR A 250 4.30 32.50 27.88
N PRO A 251 4.10 33.77 28.29
CA PRO A 251 3.47 34.75 27.40
C PRO A 251 4.25 36.06 27.10
N LYS A 252 3.76 36.76 26.06
CA LYS A 252 3.69 38.23 25.79
C LYS A 252 4.92 39.04 25.33
N LYS A 253 4.79 39.60 24.10
CA LYS A 253 4.75 41.06 23.80
C LYS A 253 4.20 41.30 22.37
N LYS A 254 2.91 41.66 22.22
CA LYS A 254 2.37 42.99 21.82
C LYS A 254 3.05 43.66 20.62
N GLU A 255 2.35 43.71 19.47
CA GLU A 255 1.92 44.96 18.83
C GLU A 255 0.71 44.75 17.89
N LYS A 256 -0.15 45.78 17.84
CA LYS A 256 -1.49 45.85 17.21
C LYS A 256 -1.42 46.14 15.70
N ALA A 257 -2.42 45.72 14.91
CA ALA A 257 -3.40 46.61 14.26
C ALA A 257 -4.32 45.90 13.22
N ALA A 258 -5.60 46.31 13.25
CA ALA A 258 -6.64 46.35 12.20
C ALA A 258 -7.04 45.01 11.50
N GLU A 259 -8.22 44.42 11.71
CA GLU A 259 -9.59 44.89 11.39
C GLU A 259 -9.85 44.99 9.88
N GLU A 260 -10.50 43.98 9.29
CA GLU A 260 -11.76 44.14 8.55
C GLU A 260 -12.32 42.79 8.02
N LYS A 261 -13.62 42.59 8.28
CA LYS A 261 -14.57 41.71 7.59
C LYS A 261 -15.54 42.66 6.90
N PRO A 262 -16.07 42.39 5.70
CA PRO A 262 -17.41 41.76 5.63
C PRO A 262 -17.58 40.89 4.35
N ALA A 263 -18.25 39.73 4.40
CA ALA A 263 -19.70 39.46 4.29
C ALA A 263 -20.18 38.96 2.90
N LYS A 264 -20.99 37.90 3.00
CA LYS A 264 -21.94 37.28 2.05
C LYS A 264 -22.48 38.14 0.90
N LYS A 265 -22.74 37.48 -0.24
CA LYS A 265 -24.06 37.56 -0.89
C LYS A 265 -24.37 36.32 -1.75
N ALA A 266 -25.59 35.82 -1.61
CA ALA A 266 -26.28 34.87 -2.46
C ALA A 266 -27.64 35.50 -2.83
N GLU A 267 -28.04 35.40 -4.10
CA GLU A 267 -29.39 35.53 -4.68
C GLU A 267 -29.22 35.31 -6.20
N ALA A 268 -29.77 34.30 -6.87
CA ALA A 268 -31.17 33.92 -7.14
C ALA A 268 -31.80 34.64 -8.35
N ALA A 269 -32.04 33.82 -9.39
CA ALA A 269 -33.21 33.75 -10.29
C ALA A 269 -33.69 34.96 -11.10
N ALA A 270 -33.74 34.77 -12.43
CA ALA A 270 -34.85 35.24 -13.26
C ALA A 270 -35.09 34.26 -14.43
N THR A 271 -36.31 33.74 -14.46
CA THR A 271 -36.90 32.83 -15.46
C THR A 271 -37.74 33.66 -16.44
N LYS A 272 -37.79 33.28 -17.73
CA LYS A 272 -38.96 33.53 -18.60
C LYS A 272 -38.97 32.63 -19.86
N GLU A 273 -39.87 31.64 -19.81
CA GLU A 273 -40.92 31.24 -20.77
C GLU A 273 -40.65 30.74 -22.22
N GLU A 274 -41.65 29.96 -22.67
CA GLU A 274 -41.71 28.84 -23.61
C GLU A 274 -42.16 29.14 -25.08
N LYS A 275 -41.62 28.36 -26.05
CA LYS A 275 -42.20 27.60 -27.23
C LYS A 275 -43.37 28.14 -28.12
N PRO A 276 -43.67 27.56 -29.33
CA PRO A 276 -42.93 26.62 -30.22
C PRO A 276 -43.00 26.88 -31.78
N ALA A 277 -42.16 26.13 -32.53
CA ALA A 277 -42.26 25.57 -33.93
C ALA A 277 -42.61 26.51 -35.13
N GLU A 278 -41.92 26.49 -36.29
CA GLU A 278 -41.88 25.38 -37.26
C GLU A 278 -40.76 25.53 -38.33
N GLU A 279 -40.20 24.38 -38.74
CA GLU A 279 -39.49 23.96 -39.97
C GLU A 279 -38.12 24.50 -40.49
N LYS A 280 -37.31 23.52 -40.91
CA LYS A 280 -35.90 23.44 -41.37
C LYS A 280 -35.83 23.57 -42.93
N PRO A 281 -34.65 23.58 -43.62
CA PRO A 281 -33.33 23.04 -43.20
C PRO A 281 -32.04 23.84 -43.56
N ALA A 282 -31.11 23.81 -42.59
CA ALA A 282 -29.70 23.38 -42.67
C ALA A 282 -28.65 24.13 -43.54
N LYS A 283 -27.67 24.72 -42.83
CA LYS A 283 -26.23 24.51 -43.06
C LYS A 283 -25.51 24.43 -41.70
N LYS A 284 -24.68 23.39 -41.52
CA LYS A 284 -24.02 22.96 -40.26
C LYS A 284 -22.73 23.76 -40.01
N GLU A 285 -22.55 24.27 -38.80
CA GLU A 285 -21.24 24.35 -38.13
C GLU A 285 -21.17 23.18 -37.14
N ALA A 286 -20.08 22.41 -37.19
CA ALA A 286 -19.87 21.23 -36.37
C ALA A 286 -18.84 21.55 -35.28
N GLU A 287 -19.24 21.42 -34.00
CA GLU A 287 -18.30 21.27 -32.88
C GLU A 287 -17.50 19.97 -33.08
N ALA A 288 -16.19 20.12 -33.22
CA ALA A 288 -15.26 19.00 -33.40
C ALA A 288 -14.96 18.30 -32.06
N LYS A 289 -14.91 16.96 -32.08
CA LYS A 289 -14.51 16.14 -30.92
C LYS A 289 -13.02 16.34 -30.62
N PRO A 290 -12.57 16.24 -29.35
CA PRO A 290 -11.15 16.32 -29.01
C PRO A 290 -10.39 15.13 -29.60
N GLU A 291 -9.31 15.42 -30.34
CA GLU A 291 -8.44 14.44 -30.99
C GLU A 291 -7.21 14.14 -30.12
N ASP A 292 -6.58 12.97 -30.33
CA ASP A 292 -5.45 12.52 -29.52
C ASP A 292 -4.11 13.07 -30.04
N LEU A 293 -3.73 14.26 -29.58
CA LEU A 293 -2.49 14.94 -29.98
C LEU A 293 -1.19 14.18 -29.66
N THR A 294 -1.24 13.11 -28.85
CA THR A 294 -0.04 12.31 -28.54
C THR A 294 0.45 11.47 -29.72
N LYS A 295 -0.31 11.41 -30.82
CA LYS A 295 0.12 10.78 -32.08
C LYS A 295 1.15 11.60 -32.88
N ILE A 296 1.36 12.86 -32.51
CA ILE A 296 2.40 13.71 -33.08
C ILE A 296 3.71 13.48 -32.31
N GLU A 297 4.77 13.17 -33.03
CA GLU A 297 6.08 12.91 -32.44
C GLU A 297 6.63 14.19 -31.80
N GLY A 298 7.07 14.08 -30.54
CA GLY A 298 7.50 15.20 -29.71
C GLY A 298 6.43 15.73 -28.74
N ILE A 299 5.15 15.40 -28.96
CA ILE A 299 4.07 15.78 -28.04
C ILE A 299 3.86 14.68 -26.98
N GLY A 300 4.43 14.91 -25.79
CA GLY A 300 4.15 14.08 -24.62
C GLY A 300 2.78 14.38 -23.97
N PRO A 301 2.30 13.53 -23.04
CA PRO A 301 0.98 13.69 -22.41
C PRO A 301 0.75 15.06 -21.75
N LYS A 302 1.78 15.61 -21.10
CA LYS A 302 1.69 16.93 -20.45
C LYS A 302 1.65 18.10 -21.46
N ALA A 303 2.31 17.95 -22.61
CA ALA A 303 2.25 18.94 -23.68
C ALA A 303 0.85 18.89 -24.33
N ALA A 304 0.32 17.70 -24.59
CA ALA A 304 -1.05 17.53 -25.10
C ALA A 304 -2.10 18.15 -24.18
N GLU A 305 -2.00 17.94 -22.86
CA GLU A 305 -2.89 18.58 -21.87
C GLU A 305 -2.80 20.11 -21.91
N ALA A 306 -1.59 20.67 -22.01
CA ALA A 306 -1.38 22.12 -22.09
C ALA A 306 -1.96 22.73 -23.38
N LEU A 307 -1.84 22.03 -24.51
CA LEU A 307 -2.39 22.48 -25.79
C LEU A 307 -3.93 22.44 -25.79
N VAL A 308 -4.51 21.35 -25.27
CA VAL A 308 -5.98 21.22 -25.14
C VAL A 308 -6.54 22.29 -24.20
N ALA A 309 -5.86 22.60 -23.10
CA ALA A 309 -6.27 23.67 -22.18
C ALA A 309 -6.28 25.07 -22.83
N ASN A 310 -5.51 25.27 -23.90
CA ASN A 310 -5.43 26.52 -24.66
C ASN A 310 -6.25 26.48 -25.96
N GLY A 311 -7.21 25.56 -26.08
CA GLY A 311 -8.14 25.49 -27.21
C GLY A 311 -7.59 24.78 -28.45
N LEU A 312 -6.38 24.22 -28.40
CA LEU A 312 -5.81 23.38 -29.45
C LEU A 312 -6.19 21.92 -29.18
N SER A 313 -7.46 21.58 -29.43
CA SER A 313 -8.00 20.23 -29.16
C SER A 313 -8.13 19.35 -30.40
N THR A 314 -7.77 19.84 -31.58
CA THR A 314 -7.83 19.11 -32.87
C THR A 314 -6.53 19.27 -33.65
N TYR A 315 -6.23 18.32 -34.53
CA TYR A 315 -5.09 18.42 -35.45
C TYR A 315 -5.21 19.62 -36.38
N ALA A 316 -6.42 19.97 -36.82
CA ALA A 316 -6.65 21.18 -37.62
C ALA A 316 -6.28 22.45 -36.87
N ALA A 317 -6.71 22.60 -35.61
CA ALA A 317 -6.37 23.76 -34.79
C ALA A 317 -4.86 23.86 -34.53
N LEU A 318 -4.20 22.72 -34.31
CA LEU A 318 -2.76 22.67 -34.11
C LEU A 318 -1.97 22.95 -35.41
N ALA A 319 -2.49 22.53 -36.57
CA ALA A 319 -1.89 22.78 -37.89
C ALA A 319 -1.94 24.26 -38.28
N ASP A 320 -3.00 24.97 -37.90
CA ASP A 320 -3.20 26.40 -38.18
C ASP A 320 -2.46 27.32 -37.19
N THR A 321 -1.77 26.77 -36.19
CA THR A 321 -1.06 27.53 -35.17
C THR A 321 0.44 27.56 -35.45
N ASP A 322 1.04 28.75 -35.41
CA ASP A 322 2.47 28.94 -35.59
C ASP A 322 3.29 28.27 -34.46
N ALA A 323 4.43 27.68 -34.80
CA ALA A 323 5.32 27.01 -33.83
C ALA A 323 5.77 27.93 -32.69
N GLU A 324 5.94 29.23 -32.94
CA GLU A 324 6.30 30.21 -31.90
C GLU A 324 5.20 30.38 -30.85
N LYS A 325 3.93 30.47 -31.30
CA LYS A 325 2.76 30.54 -30.40
C LYS A 325 2.60 29.26 -29.58
N ILE A 326 2.85 28.11 -30.20
CA ILE A 326 2.85 26.82 -29.50
C ILE A 326 3.93 26.81 -28.41
N LYS A 327 5.13 27.33 -28.70
CA LYS A 327 6.23 27.41 -27.73
C LYS A 327 5.91 28.33 -26.57
N GLU A 328 5.26 29.46 -26.83
CA GLU A 328 4.78 30.40 -25.82
C GLU A 328 3.76 29.72 -24.89
N ILE A 329 2.75 29.06 -25.44
CA ILE A 329 1.72 28.30 -24.69
C ILE A 329 2.36 27.25 -23.77
N LEU A 330 3.33 26.48 -24.26
CA LEU A 330 4.01 25.46 -23.47
C LEU A 330 4.84 26.06 -22.32
N THR A 331 5.50 27.20 -22.59
CA THR A 331 6.35 27.89 -21.62
C THR A 331 5.51 28.52 -20.52
N GLU A 332 4.36 29.10 -20.86
CA GLU A 332 3.39 29.64 -19.90
C GLU A 332 2.73 28.53 -19.07
N ALA A 333 2.44 27.37 -19.68
CA ALA A 333 1.82 26.25 -18.99
C ALA A 333 2.76 25.59 -17.95
N SER A 334 4.06 25.45 -18.25
CA SER A 334 5.04 24.93 -17.30
C SER A 334 6.49 25.20 -17.72
N SER A 335 7.31 25.64 -16.77
CA SER A 335 8.77 25.79 -16.94
C SER A 335 9.47 24.48 -17.35
N THR A 336 8.88 23.32 -17.04
CA THR A 336 9.41 22.03 -17.46
C THR A 336 9.21 21.73 -18.95
N LEU A 337 8.34 22.44 -19.65
CA LEU A 337 8.01 22.23 -21.07
C LEU A 337 8.77 23.19 -22.00
N ALA A 338 9.47 24.19 -21.45
CA ALA A 338 10.19 25.22 -22.21
C ALA A 338 11.32 24.69 -23.10
N HIS A 339 11.82 23.46 -22.84
CA HIS A 339 12.88 22.81 -23.62
C HIS A 339 12.36 22.09 -24.87
N LEU A 340 11.04 21.96 -25.04
CA LEU A 340 10.45 21.30 -26.20
C LEU A 340 10.55 22.19 -27.44
N ASP A 341 10.79 21.57 -28.59
CA ASP A 341 10.82 22.24 -29.89
C ASP A 341 9.57 21.89 -30.71
N PRO A 342 8.60 22.82 -30.83
CA PRO A 342 7.35 22.57 -31.55
C PRO A 342 7.43 22.86 -33.06
N THR A 343 8.61 23.12 -33.63
CA THR A 343 8.78 23.51 -35.04
C THR A 343 8.15 22.54 -36.04
N SER A 344 8.17 21.23 -35.78
CA SER A 344 7.54 20.24 -36.67
C SER A 344 6.08 19.95 -36.37
N TRP A 345 5.54 20.38 -35.22
CA TRP A 345 4.23 19.95 -34.76
C TRP A 345 3.10 20.42 -35.67
N PRO A 346 3.09 21.67 -36.21
CA PRO A 346 2.07 22.10 -37.17
C PRO A 346 2.08 21.27 -38.47
N LYS A 347 3.28 20.90 -38.96
CA LYS A 347 3.43 20.10 -40.19
C LYS A 347 2.91 18.67 -40.00
N GLN A 348 3.25 18.04 -38.87
CA GLN A 348 2.73 16.73 -38.50
C GLN A 348 1.21 16.76 -38.25
N ALA A 349 0.72 17.82 -37.59
CA ALA A 349 -0.71 18.02 -37.36
C ALA A 349 -1.48 18.18 -38.67
N LYS A 350 -0.91 18.86 -39.67
CA LYS A 350 -1.51 18.98 -41.00
C LYS A 350 -1.66 17.62 -41.69
N MET A 351 -0.62 16.79 -41.68
CA MET A 351 -0.68 15.43 -42.24
C MET A 351 -1.71 14.55 -41.50
N ALA A 352 -1.80 14.68 -40.17
CA ALA A 352 -2.79 13.99 -39.36
C ALA A 352 -4.24 14.47 -39.64
N ALA A 353 -4.43 15.77 -39.85
CA ALA A 353 -5.73 16.38 -40.19
C ALA A 353 -6.22 15.97 -41.60
N GLU A 354 -5.29 15.82 -42.55
CA GLU A 354 -5.57 15.35 -43.91
C GLU A 354 -5.78 13.82 -43.98
N GLY A 355 -5.45 13.09 -42.91
CA GLY A 355 -5.62 11.63 -42.82
C GLY A 355 -4.47 10.83 -43.44
N ASN A 356 -3.35 11.47 -43.77
CA ASN A 356 -2.18 10.86 -44.40
C ASN A 356 -1.29 10.15 -43.37
N TRP A 357 -1.85 9.15 -42.67
CA TRP A 357 -1.18 8.46 -41.57
C TRP A 357 0.05 7.65 -41.99
N ASP A 358 0.05 7.10 -43.20
CA ASP A 358 1.18 6.32 -43.73
C ASP A 358 2.38 7.23 -44.04
N GLU A 359 2.15 8.37 -44.71
CA GLU A 359 3.17 9.39 -44.99
C GLU A 359 3.72 10.03 -43.71
N LEU A 360 2.84 10.30 -42.73
CA LEU A 360 3.25 10.81 -41.42
C LEU A 360 4.18 9.84 -40.71
N LYS A 361 3.87 8.54 -40.77
CA LYS A 361 4.69 7.51 -40.13
C LYS A 361 6.05 7.34 -40.80
N GLU A 362 6.10 7.35 -42.13
CA GLU A 362 7.36 7.33 -42.88
C GLU A 362 8.23 8.56 -42.57
N TRP A 363 7.60 9.74 -42.43
CA TRP A 363 8.30 10.96 -42.03
C TRP A 363 8.83 10.87 -40.59
N GLN A 364 8.02 10.41 -39.63
CA GLN A 364 8.42 10.18 -38.24
C GLN A 364 9.57 9.16 -38.12
N ASP A 365 9.54 8.08 -38.90
CA ASP A 365 10.62 7.08 -38.91
C ASP A 365 11.95 7.64 -39.47
N SER A 366 11.89 8.72 -40.26
CA SER A 366 13.06 9.40 -40.83
C SER A 366 13.66 10.50 -39.94
N VAL A 367 12.90 11.03 -38.98
CA VAL A 367 13.25 12.19 -38.16
C VAL A 367 13.31 11.80 -36.69
N LYS A 368 14.44 12.03 -36.01
CA LYS A 368 14.58 11.63 -34.61
C LYS A 368 14.10 12.72 -33.65
N GLY A 369 12.93 12.54 -33.06
CA GLY A 369 12.37 13.48 -32.06
C GLY A 369 11.66 14.69 -32.67
N GLY A 370 11.21 14.57 -33.94
CA GLY A 370 10.41 15.60 -34.60
C GLY A 370 11.15 16.91 -34.90
N VAL A 371 12.45 16.88 -35.20
CA VAL A 371 13.19 18.07 -35.69
C VAL A 371 13.92 17.66 -36.97
N GLU A 372 13.61 18.33 -38.09
CA GLU A 372 14.24 18.08 -39.40
C GLU A 372 15.76 18.27 -39.42
#